data_AF-A0A673JGJ3-F1
#
_entry.id   AF-A0A673JGJ3-F1
#
_cell.length_a   1.000
_cell.length_b   1.000
_cell.length_c   1.000
_cell.angle_alpha   90.00
_cell.angle_beta   90.00
_cell.angle_gamma   90.00
#
_symmetry.space_group_name_H-M   'P 1'
#
loop_
_entity.id
_entity.type
_entity.pdbx_description
1 polymer ?
#
loop_
_entity_poly.entity_id
_entity_poly.type
_entity_poly.pdbx_seq_one_letter_code
_entity_poly.pdbx_strand_id
1 'polypeptide(L)'
;TVITALKHLFNYLQQKIWRKSWLILFEPSPAGIGRMELYDMPSGLRKTDKRVIRLTDCLSITPAPGESCPTECSAFFLNTTSCTYTIAAPAQEDWITVLCQLAFQVWRVTRNALFWRKSPG
;
A
#
# COMPACT_ATOMS: atom_id res chain seq x y z
N THR A 1 -10.84 0.49 -19.55
CA THR A 1 -9.59 0.85 -18.85
C THR A 1 -9.53 0.04 -17.58
N VAL A 2 -8.56 -0.87 -17.51
CA VAL A 2 -8.46 -1.95 -16.52
C VAL A 2 -8.31 -1.32 -15.13
N ILE A 3 -9.37 -1.38 -14.33
CA ILE A 3 -9.27 -1.11 -12.90
C ILE A 3 -8.78 -2.42 -12.29
N THR A 4 -7.47 -2.62 -12.20
CA THR A 4 -6.88 -3.73 -11.44
C THR A 4 -7.03 -3.43 -9.94
N ALA A 5 -8.27 -3.38 -9.47
CA ALA A 5 -8.57 -3.33 -8.04
C ALA A 5 -8.46 -4.75 -7.49
N LEU A 6 -7.28 -5.11 -6.98
CA LEU A 6 -7.11 -6.37 -6.26
C LEU A 6 -7.68 -6.18 -4.85
N LYS A 7 -8.82 -6.82 -4.59
CA LYS A 7 -9.40 -6.94 -3.26
C LYS A 7 -8.85 -8.19 -2.60
N HIS A 8 -8.15 -8.05 -1.48
CA HIS A 8 -7.62 -9.17 -0.74
C HIS A 8 -7.87 -9.02 0.76
N LEU A 9 -7.87 -10.14 1.47
CA LEU A 9 -7.93 -10.16 2.92
C LEU A 9 -6.54 -9.93 3.49
N PHE A 10 -6.45 -8.96 4.39
CA PHE A 10 -5.24 -8.62 5.11
C PHE A 10 -5.52 -8.50 6.59
N ASN A 11 -4.44 -8.41 7.37
CA ASN A 11 -4.50 -7.93 8.74
C ASN A 11 -3.72 -6.64 8.88
N TYR A 12 -4.31 -5.65 9.55
CA TYR A 12 -3.66 -4.39 9.89
C TYR A 12 -3.55 -4.26 11.41
N LEU A 13 -2.38 -3.86 11.88
CA LEU A 13 -2.14 -3.70 13.32
C LEU A 13 -2.70 -2.35 13.79
N GLN A 14 -3.72 -2.40 14.63
CA GLN A 14 -4.37 -1.24 15.23
C GLN A 14 -4.20 -1.24 16.73
N GLN A 15 -3.53 -0.23 17.29
CA GLN A 15 -3.32 -0.14 18.74
C GLN A 15 -2.77 -1.46 19.33
N LYS A 16 -1.79 -2.07 18.64
CA LYS A 16 -1.19 -3.38 18.97
C LYS A 16 -2.13 -4.59 18.89
N ILE A 17 -3.28 -4.48 18.22
CA ILE A 17 -4.22 -5.57 17.98
C ILE A 17 -4.37 -5.79 16.47
N TRP A 18 -4.18 -7.03 16.02
CA TRP A 18 -4.42 -7.40 14.62
C TRP A 18 -5.90 -7.39 14.30
N ARG A 19 -6.28 -6.65 13.26
CA ARG A 19 -7.64 -6.58 12.75
C ARG A 19 -7.68 -7.06 11.32
N LYS A 20 -8.66 -7.92 11.01
CA LYS A 20 -8.95 -8.34 9.64
C LYS A 20 -9.53 -7.15 8.89
N SER A 21 -8.93 -6.81 7.77
CA SER A 21 -9.36 -5.69 6.92
C SER A 21 -9.36 -6.12 5.46
N TRP A 22 -10.28 -5.57 4.68
CA TRP A 22 -10.16 -5.64 3.22
C TRP A 22 -9.15 -4.62 2.76
N LEU A 23 -8.26 -5.04 1.89
CA LEU A 23 -7.35 -4.16 1.17
C LEU A 23 -7.80 -4.08 -0.28
N ILE A 24 -7.88 -2.87 -0.82
CA ILE A 24 -8.06 -2.62 -2.25
C ILE A 24 -6.86 -1.81 -2.73
N LEU A 25 -6.13 -2.37 -3.69
CA LEU A 25 -5.00 -1.71 -4.33
C LEU A 25 -5.45 -1.06 -5.63
N PHE A 26 -5.13 0.22 -5.82
CA PHE A 26 -5.36 0.96 -7.04
C PHE A 26 -4.01 1.31 -7.67
N GLU A 27 -3.82 0.90 -8.92
CA GLU A 27 -2.64 1.26 -9.69
C GLU A 27 -2.65 2.76 -10.07
N PRO A 28 -1.48 3.41 -10.12
CA PRO A 28 -1.35 4.75 -10.66
C PRO A 28 -1.69 4.77 -12.16
N SER A 29 -2.38 5.80 -12.60
CA SER A 29 -2.76 6.01 -14.00
C SER A 29 -2.65 7.50 -14.36
N PRO A 30 -2.72 7.87 -15.66
CA PRO A 30 -2.73 9.29 -16.04
C PRO A 30 -3.86 10.11 -15.39
N ALA A 31 -4.97 9.46 -15.01
CA ALA A 31 -6.14 10.09 -14.41
C ALA A 31 -6.19 9.96 -12.87
N GLY A 32 -5.21 9.31 -12.23
CA GLY A 32 -5.29 9.07 -10.79
C GLY A 32 -4.02 8.51 -10.15
N ILE A 33 -3.87 8.79 -8.86
CA ILE A 33 -2.71 8.37 -8.07
C ILE A 33 -2.90 6.94 -7.57
N GLY A 34 -1.82 6.16 -7.59
CA GLY A 34 -1.77 4.83 -7.01
C GLY A 34 -1.97 4.90 -5.50
N ARG A 35 -2.90 4.10 -4.98
CA ARG A 35 -3.26 4.14 -3.56
C ARG A 35 -3.70 2.77 -3.07
N MET A 36 -3.51 2.55 -1.80
CA MET A 36 -3.99 1.38 -1.08
C MET A 36 -5.08 1.83 -0.11
N GLU A 37 -6.23 1.17 -0.16
CA GLU A 37 -7.36 1.45 0.72
C GLU A 37 -7.60 0.26 1.66
N LEU A 38 -7.56 0.51 2.96
CA LEU A 38 -7.86 -0.45 4.00
C LEU A 38 -9.25 -0.19 4.56
N TYR A 39 -10.07 -1.22 4.61
CA TYR A 39 -11.42 -1.19 5.17
C TYR A 39 -11.49 -2.15 6.32
N ASP A 40 -11.74 -1.62 7.51
CA ASP A 40 -11.88 -2.46 8.69
C ASP A 40 -13.14 -3.31 8.59
N MET A 41 -13.02 -4.62 8.84
CA MET A 41 -14.21 -5.46 8.89
C MET A 41 -15.08 -5.02 10.07
N PRO A 42 -16.39 -4.82 9.87
CA PRO A 42 -17.27 -4.43 10.95
C PRO A 42 -17.28 -5.52 12.02
N SER A 43 -16.73 -5.19 13.19
CA SER A 43 -16.87 -5.99 14.41
C SER A 43 -17.92 -5.35 15.31
N GLY A 44 -19.19 -5.76 15.17
CA GLY A 44 -20.32 -5.23 15.94
C GLY A 44 -20.89 -3.90 15.40
N LEU A 45 -21.46 -3.07 16.28
CA LEU A 45 -22.18 -1.81 15.97
C LEU A 45 -21.24 -0.60 15.71
N ARG A 46 -19.98 -0.83 15.34
CA ARG A 46 -19.00 0.24 15.10
C ARG A 46 -18.95 0.56 13.61
N LYS A 47 -18.87 1.85 13.26
CA LYS A 47 -18.70 2.32 11.87
C LYS A 47 -17.45 1.68 11.25
N THR A 48 -17.56 1.27 9.99
CA THR A 48 -16.42 0.85 9.17
C THR A 48 -15.49 2.05 8.98
N ASP A 49 -14.31 2.01 9.59
CA ASP A 49 -13.26 2.97 9.32
C ASP A 49 -12.54 2.62 8.01
N LYS A 50 -12.39 3.63 7.15
CA LYS A 50 -11.63 3.55 5.90
C LYS A 50 -10.32 4.31 6.07
N ARG A 51 -9.19 3.66 5.77
CA ARG A 51 -7.89 4.32 5.67
C ARG A 51 -7.41 4.31 4.23
N VAL A 52 -6.96 5.45 3.74
CA VAL A 52 -6.38 5.59 2.40
C VAL A 52 -4.91 5.93 2.53
N ILE A 53 -4.06 5.14 1.90
CA ILE A 53 -2.61 5.29 1.88
C ILE A 53 -2.22 5.58 0.44
N ARG A 54 -1.69 6.76 0.16
CA ARG A 54 -1.18 7.09 -1.17
C ARG A 54 0.20 6.47 -1.33
N LEU A 55 0.42 5.73 -2.41
CA LEU A 55 1.69 5.05 -2.63
C LEU A 55 2.83 6.05 -2.90
N THR A 56 2.49 7.27 -3.36
CA THR A 56 3.43 8.38 -3.51
C THR A 56 3.99 8.90 -2.19
N ASP A 57 3.29 8.69 -1.09
CA ASP A 57 3.69 9.16 0.23
C ASP A 57 4.53 8.09 0.94
N CYS A 58 4.72 6.92 0.31
CA CYS A 58 5.52 5.83 0.84
C CYS A 58 7.01 6.16 0.72
N LEU A 59 7.71 6.03 1.84
CA LEU A 59 9.15 6.25 1.96
C LEU A 59 9.92 4.94 1.84
N SER A 60 9.38 3.85 2.40
CA SER A 60 9.97 2.51 2.30
C SER A 60 8.93 1.43 2.57
N ILE A 61 9.17 0.24 2.02
CA ILE A 61 8.39 -0.97 2.30
C ILE A 61 9.38 -2.07 2.65
N THR A 62 9.28 -2.64 3.85
CA THR A 62 10.28 -3.58 4.36
C THR A 62 9.63 -4.73 5.11
N PRO A 63 10.21 -5.95 5.07
CA PRO A 63 9.78 -7.04 5.93
C PRO A 63 9.81 -6.66 7.42
N ALA A 64 8.92 -7.24 8.22
CA ALA A 64 8.80 -7.03 9.65
C ALA A 64 8.86 -8.37 10.42
N PRO A 65 10.00 -9.10 10.39
CA PRO A 65 10.11 -10.43 10.98
C PRO A 65 9.98 -10.45 12.52
N GLY A 66 10.14 -9.31 13.17
CA GLY A 66 9.97 -9.17 14.63
C GLY A 66 8.54 -8.92 15.08
N GLU A 67 7.60 -8.68 14.15
CA GLU A 67 6.20 -8.47 14.49
C GLU A 67 5.48 -9.81 14.65
N SER A 68 4.80 -9.99 15.79
CA SER A 68 3.81 -11.07 15.92
C SER A 68 2.79 -10.92 14.79
N CYS A 69 2.37 -11.98 14.11
CA CYS A 69 1.34 -11.89 13.07
C CYS A 69 0.37 -13.07 13.14
N PRO A 70 -0.84 -12.94 12.58
CA PRO A 70 -1.78 -14.07 12.50
C PRO A 70 -1.19 -15.26 11.74
N THR A 71 -1.68 -16.46 12.03
CA THR A 71 -1.21 -17.71 11.41
C THR A 71 -1.20 -17.63 9.88
N GLU A 72 -0.19 -18.23 9.25
CA GLU A 72 0.00 -18.28 7.79
C GLU A 72 0.17 -16.90 7.12
N CYS A 73 0.41 -15.84 7.90
CA CYS A 73 0.78 -14.53 7.38
C CYS A 73 2.23 -14.21 7.72
N SER A 74 2.80 -13.25 7.01
CA SER A 74 4.03 -12.58 7.43
C SER A 74 3.83 -11.07 7.33
N ALA A 75 4.48 -10.33 8.24
CA ALA A 75 4.27 -8.91 8.43
C ALA A 75 5.29 -8.07 7.67
N PHE A 76 4.87 -6.90 7.22
CA PHE A 76 5.72 -5.89 6.63
C PHE A 76 5.34 -4.49 7.12
N PHE A 77 6.33 -3.60 7.11
CA PHE A 77 6.13 -2.19 7.39
C PHE A 77 5.97 -1.43 6.08
N LEU A 78 4.98 -0.54 6.05
CA LEU A 78 4.83 0.48 5.04
C LEU A 78 5.03 1.83 5.72
N ASN A 79 6.23 2.40 5.55
CA ASN A 79 6.58 3.70 6.09
C ASN A 79 6.10 4.78 5.13
N THR A 80 5.33 5.73 5.63
CA THR A 80 4.88 6.92 4.88
C THR A 80 5.40 8.19 5.51
N THR A 81 5.21 9.33 4.84
CA THR A 81 5.51 10.65 5.38
C THR A 81 4.76 10.97 6.68
N SER A 82 3.58 10.38 6.89
CA SER A 82 2.75 10.65 8.08
C SER A 82 2.95 9.65 9.21
N CYS A 83 3.12 8.37 8.90
CA CYS A 83 3.26 7.30 9.90
C CYS A 83 3.75 5.98 9.28
N THR A 84 4.04 5.02 10.15
CA THR A 84 4.31 3.63 9.78
C THR A 84 3.06 2.78 9.93
N TYR A 85 2.71 2.05 8.89
CA TYR A 85 1.65 1.04 8.92
C TYR A 85 2.27 -0.35 9.02
N THR A 86 1.78 -1.17 9.94
CA THR A 86 2.18 -2.59 10.05
C THR A 86 1.06 -3.47 9.49
N ILE A 87 1.38 -4.24 8.46
CA ILE A 87 0.41 -5.02 7.66
C ILE A 87 0.89 -6.46 7.60
N ALA A 88 -0.02 -7.43 7.66
CA ALA A 88 0.29 -8.86 7.53
C ALA A 88 -0.54 -9.52 6.42
N ALA A 89 0.13 -10.35 5.61
CA ALA A 89 -0.43 -11.03 4.43
C ALA A 89 0.21 -12.42 4.21
N PRO A 90 -0.50 -13.38 3.60
CA PRO A 90 0.01 -14.74 3.37
C PRO A 90 1.11 -14.85 2.30
N ALA A 91 1.17 -13.93 1.35
CA ALA A 91 2.22 -13.85 0.32
C ALA A 91 3.00 -12.53 0.46
N GLN A 92 3.59 -12.29 1.63
CA GLN A 92 4.17 -10.98 1.99
C GLN A 92 5.18 -10.45 0.95
N GLU A 93 6.07 -11.30 0.44
CA GLU A 93 7.10 -10.90 -0.51
C GLU A 93 6.52 -10.41 -1.85
N ASP A 94 5.47 -11.06 -2.34
CA ASP A 94 4.75 -10.65 -3.54
C ASP A 94 4.11 -9.27 -3.34
N TRP A 95 3.50 -9.06 -2.17
CA TRP A 95 2.90 -7.77 -1.82
C TRP A 95 3.94 -6.66 -1.70
N ILE A 96 5.08 -6.91 -1.05
CA ILE A 96 6.19 -5.95 -0.99
C ILE A 96 6.65 -5.61 -2.42
N THR A 97 6.82 -6.61 -3.27
CA THR A 97 7.29 -6.43 -4.66
C THR A 97 6.32 -5.54 -5.45
N VAL A 98 5.03 -5.88 -5.45
CA VAL A 98 3.99 -5.11 -6.16
C VAL A 98 3.90 -3.69 -5.60
N LEU A 99 3.85 -3.52 -4.29
CA LEU A 99 3.74 -2.19 -3.68
C LEU A 99 4.98 -1.33 -3.96
N CYS A 100 6.18 -1.91 -3.95
CA CYS A 100 7.41 -1.21 -4.30
C CYS A 100 7.40 -0.76 -5.77
N GLN A 101 6.91 -1.59 -6.69
CA GLN A 101 6.77 -1.22 -8.10
C GLN A 101 5.84 -0.01 -8.24
N LEU A 102 4.67 -0.05 -7.60
CA LEU A 102 3.68 1.02 -7.69
C LEU A 102 4.09 2.31 -6.96
N ALA A 103 4.79 2.21 -5.82
CA ALA A 103 5.22 3.35 -5.03
C ALA A 103 6.46 4.04 -5.62
N PHE A 104 7.44 3.28 -6.09
CA PHE A 104 8.77 3.81 -6.44
C PHE A 104 9.07 3.82 -7.94
N GLN A 105 8.40 3.02 -8.77
CA GLN A 105 8.72 2.95 -10.22
C GLN A 105 7.93 3.93 -11.10
N VAL A 106 6.94 4.65 -10.56
CA VAL A 106 6.24 5.76 -11.26
C VAL A 106 7.20 6.91 -11.64
N TRP A 107 8.41 6.89 -11.09
CA TRP A 107 9.43 7.90 -11.30
C TRP A 107 10.09 7.91 -12.69
N ARG A 108 9.89 6.90 -13.53
CA ARG A 108 10.52 6.84 -14.86
C ARG A 108 9.78 7.58 -15.97
N VAL A 109 8.48 7.85 -15.85
CA VAL A 109 7.71 8.48 -16.93
C VAL A 109 7.71 10.01 -16.80
N THR A 110 7.67 10.56 -15.59
CA THR A 110 7.54 12.01 -15.40
C THR A 110 8.87 12.77 -15.35
N ARG A 111 9.98 12.12 -15.00
CA ARG A 111 11.31 12.76 -15.12
C ARG A 111 11.72 12.92 -16.58
N ASN A 112 11.43 11.95 -17.45
CA ASN A 112 11.76 12.08 -18.87
C ASN A 112 10.85 13.09 -19.58
N ALA A 113 9.56 13.20 -19.22
CA ALA A 113 8.68 14.21 -19.81
C ALA A 113 9.06 15.67 -19.46
N LEU A 114 9.77 15.88 -18.34
CA LEU A 114 10.32 17.19 -17.96
C LEU A 114 11.76 17.39 -18.45
N PHE A 115 12.54 16.32 -18.64
CA PHE A 115 13.89 16.39 -19.22
C PHE A 115 13.84 16.68 -20.74
N TRP A 116 12.91 16.06 -21.48
CA TRP A 116 12.74 16.32 -22.93
C TRP A 116 12.12 17.70 -23.26
N ARG A 117 11.60 18.44 -22.27
CA ARG A 117 11.09 19.82 -22.47
C ARG A 117 12.12 20.92 -22.20
N LYS A 118 13.35 20.58 -21.81
CA LYS A 118 14.46 21.53 -21.62
C LYS A 118 15.70 21.11 -22.42
N SER A 119 15.58 21.12 -23.74
CA SER A 119 16.72 21.38 -24.62
C SER A 119 16.38 22.54 -25.56
N PRO A 120 16.74 23.79 -25.23
CA PRO A 120 17.01 24.80 -26.23
C PRO A 120 18.51 24.73 -26.56
N GLY A 121 18.82 24.41 -27.80
CA GLY A 121 20.18 24.32 -28.33
C GLY A 121 20.16 23.55 -29.63
#